data_AF-A0AAV2R6S5-F1
#
_entry.id   AF-A0AAV2R6S5-F1
#
_cell.length_a   1.000
_cell.length_b   1.000
_cell.length_c   1.000
_cell.angle_alpha   90.00
_cell.angle_beta   90.00
_cell.angle_gamma   90.00
#
_symmetry.space_group_name_H-M   'P 1'
#
loop_
_entity.id
_entity.type
_entity.pdbx_description
1 polymer ?
#
loop_
_entity_poly.entity_id
_entity_poly.type
_entity_poly.pdbx_seq_one_letter_code
_entity_poly.pdbx_strand_id
1 'polypeptide(L)'
;TTSTPNIHESDTSHKVKTNTPNIQKAETPIIFTISIPQIQESEMSTKVTTSTPQIQKSETSTKVQTTTPQIQKSEMSTKVTTSTPQIQKSETSTKVKKTSSTPNIQEYDMSHKVATNTPKNPKTETPIIFTNSIPQIQKF
;
A
#
# COMPACT_ATOMS: atom_id res chain seq x y z
N THR A 1 3.90 25.77 -20.70
CA THR A 1 3.02 25.03 -19.77
C THR A 1 3.07 23.56 -20.11
N THR A 2 3.82 22.76 -19.38
CA THR A 2 3.80 21.29 -19.56
C THR A 2 2.48 20.78 -19.01
N SER A 3 1.55 20.45 -19.91
CA SER A 3 0.27 19.84 -19.56
C SER A 3 0.55 18.50 -18.92
N THR A 4 0.40 18.41 -17.61
CA THR A 4 0.46 17.14 -16.90
C THR A 4 -0.66 16.25 -17.44
N PRO A 5 -0.39 15.02 -17.89
CA PRO A 5 -1.45 14.14 -18.37
C PRO A 5 -2.44 13.87 -17.23
N ASN A 6 -3.72 14.11 -17.52
CA ASN A 6 -4.81 13.94 -16.54
C ASN A 6 -4.98 12.46 -16.17
N ILE A 7 -4.72 11.58 -17.13
CA ILE A 7 -4.78 10.12 -16.99
C ILE A 7 -3.56 9.54 -17.70
N HIS A 8 -2.88 8.57 -17.08
CA HIS A 8 -1.86 7.76 -17.72
C HIS A 8 -2.18 6.27 -17.51
N GLU A 9 -2.25 5.55 -18.62
CA GLU A 9 -2.53 4.10 -18.67
C GLU A 9 -1.35 3.41 -19.35
N SER A 10 -1.06 2.18 -18.96
CA SER A 10 0.03 1.39 -19.53
C SER A 10 -0.24 -0.10 -19.29
N ASP A 11 -0.31 -0.88 -20.36
CA ASP A 11 -0.60 -2.31 -20.24
C ASP A 11 0.66 -3.11 -19.90
N THR A 12 1.67 -3.09 -20.78
CA THR A 12 2.93 -3.83 -20.61
C THR A 12 4.12 -2.88 -20.70
N SER A 13 4.66 -2.48 -19.55
CA SER A 13 5.83 -1.61 -19.48
C SER A 13 6.87 -2.17 -18.53
N HIS A 14 8.13 -2.28 -18.97
CA HIS A 14 9.22 -2.69 -18.08
C HIS A 14 9.43 -1.68 -16.94
N LYS A 15 9.19 -0.39 -17.23
CA LYS A 15 9.31 0.69 -16.25
C LYS A 15 8.40 1.86 -16.60
N VAL A 16 7.60 2.32 -15.64
CA VAL A 16 6.81 3.55 -15.77
C VAL A 16 7.25 4.52 -14.68
N LYS A 17 7.48 5.77 -15.10
CA LYS A 17 7.83 6.88 -14.21
C LYS A 17 6.99 8.09 -14.57
N THR A 18 6.12 8.49 -13.66
CA THR A 18 5.27 9.69 -13.80
C THR A 18 5.38 10.53 -12.55
N ASN A 19 5.26 11.85 -12.68
CA ASN A 19 5.53 12.76 -11.55
C ASN A 19 4.23 13.10 -10.79
N THR A 20 3.21 13.58 -11.50
CA THR A 20 1.98 14.12 -10.90
C THR A 20 0.72 13.86 -11.75
N PRO A 21 0.48 12.66 -12.30
CA PRO A 21 -0.79 12.40 -13.00
C PRO A 21 -1.96 12.47 -12.00
N ASN A 22 -3.15 12.90 -12.41
CA ASN A 22 -4.31 12.79 -11.50
C ASN A 22 -4.66 11.31 -11.30
N ILE A 23 -4.74 10.55 -12.40
CA ILE A 23 -5.01 9.11 -12.36
C ILE A 23 -3.89 8.35 -13.07
N GLN A 24 -3.42 7.30 -12.41
CA GLN A 24 -2.51 6.34 -13.02
C GLN A 24 -3.05 4.91 -12.89
N LYS A 25 -3.09 4.21 -14.01
CA LYS A 25 -3.34 2.76 -14.07
C LYS A 25 -2.20 2.06 -14.78
N ALA A 26 -1.88 0.85 -14.33
CA ALA A 26 -1.04 -0.05 -15.09
C ALA A 26 -1.34 -1.51 -14.79
N GLU A 27 -1.44 -2.31 -15.84
CA GLU A 27 -1.75 -3.74 -15.71
C GLU A 27 -0.54 -4.55 -15.32
N THR A 28 0.56 -4.53 -16.09
CA THR A 28 1.70 -5.44 -15.88
C THR A 28 3.08 -4.77 -15.80
N PRO A 29 3.27 -3.71 -15.01
CA PRO A 29 4.59 -3.11 -14.89
C PRO A 29 5.56 -3.95 -14.05
N ILE A 30 6.80 -4.16 -14.53
CA ILE A 30 7.83 -4.75 -13.67
C ILE A 30 8.19 -3.78 -12.53
N ILE A 31 8.48 -2.52 -12.88
CA ILE A 31 8.81 -1.46 -11.92
C ILE A 31 7.96 -0.21 -12.15
N PHE A 32 7.38 0.28 -11.07
CA PHE A 32 6.51 1.44 -11.08
C PHE A 32 6.96 2.47 -10.04
N THR A 33 7.20 3.72 -10.46
CA THR A 33 7.64 4.80 -9.56
C THR A 33 6.92 6.10 -9.84
N ILE A 34 6.14 6.57 -8.86
CA ILE A 34 5.29 7.75 -9.02
C ILE A 34 5.40 8.64 -7.79
N SER A 35 5.48 9.95 -7.97
CA SER A 35 5.63 10.85 -6.85
C SER A 35 4.28 11.19 -6.21
N ILE A 36 3.33 11.79 -6.95
CA ILE A 36 2.16 12.44 -6.33
C ILE A 36 0.88 12.20 -7.15
N PRO A 37 0.44 10.95 -7.39
CA PRO A 37 -0.83 10.74 -8.05
C PRO A 37 -2.00 11.02 -7.10
N GLN A 38 -3.18 11.43 -7.58
CA GLN A 38 -4.36 11.35 -6.71
C GLN A 38 -4.75 9.89 -6.51
N ILE A 39 -4.84 9.15 -7.62
CA ILE A 39 -5.22 7.73 -7.64
C ILE A 39 -4.15 6.93 -8.38
N GLN A 40 -3.73 5.83 -7.75
CA GLN A 40 -2.87 4.85 -8.38
C GLN A 40 -3.44 3.43 -8.22
N GLU A 41 -3.57 2.75 -9.36
CA GLU A 41 -4.02 1.37 -9.47
C GLU A 41 -2.96 0.56 -10.23
N SER A 42 -2.67 -0.64 -9.73
CA SER A 42 -1.73 -1.57 -10.33
C SER A 42 -2.25 -3.00 -10.16
N GLU A 43 -2.32 -3.73 -11.26
CA GLU A 43 -2.85 -5.10 -11.26
C GLU A 43 -1.75 -6.11 -10.90
N MET A 44 -0.72 -6.25 -11.74
CA MET A 44 0.38 -7.18 -11.54
C MET A 44 1.73 -6.47 -11.61
N SER A 45 2.46 -6.44 -10.49
CA SER A 45 3.78 -5.80 -10.49
C SER A 45 4.82 -6.49 -9.61
N THR A 46 6.10 -6.37 -9.99
CA THR A 46 7.18 -6.79 -9.09
C THR A 46 7.43 -5.73 -8.02
N LYS A 47 7.42 -4.45 -8.39
CA LYS A 47 7.70 -3.34 -7.48
C LYS A 47 6.89 -2.08 -7.77
N VAL A 48 6.13 -1.64 -6.77
CA VAL A 48 5.47 -0.33 -6.73
C VAL A 48 6.14 0.58 -5.72
N THR A 49 6.44 1.81 -6.10
CA THR A 49 6.93 2.85 -5.20
C THR A 49 6.18 4.16 -5.43
N THR A 50 5.50 4.65 -4.40
CA THR A 50 4.69 5.86 -4.48
C THR A 50 4.89 6.74 -3.25
N SER A 51 5.03 8.05 -3.42
CA SER A 51 5.27 8.94 -2.28
C SER A 51 3.97 9.32 -1.59
N THR A 52 3.11 10.12 -2.24
CA THR A 52 1.96 10.77 -1.58
C THR A 52 0.64 10.57 -2.36
N PRO A 53 0.19 9.32 -2.58
CA PRO A 53 -1.09 9.12 -3.24
C PRO A 53 -2.25 9.46 -2.29
N GLN A 54 -3.38 9.94 -2.81
CA GLN A 54 -4.60 9.93 -1.97
C GLN A 54 -5.06 8.46 -1.81
N ILE A 55 -5.12 7.73 -2.93
CA ILE A 55 -5.55 6.34 -2.97
C ILE A 55 -4.50 5.50 -3.69
N GLN A 56 -4.03 4.44 -3.03
CA GLN A 56 -3.20 3.40 -3.61
C GLN A 56 -3.95 2.06 -3.56
N LYS A 57 -4.17 1.46 -4.73
CA LYS A 57 -4.62 0.07 -4.87
C LYS A 57 -3.56 -0.76 -5.56
N SER A 58 -3.45 -2.02 -5.13
CA SER A 58 -2.54 -3.00 -5.69
C SER A 58 -3.20 -4.37 -5.57
N GLU A 59 -3.42 -5.06 -6.68
CA GLU A 59 -3.98 -6.41 -6.64
C GLU A 59 -2.87 -7.42 -6.33
N THR A 60 -2.04 -7.75 -7.31
CA THR A 60 -0.96 -8.73 -7.20
C THR A 60 0.40 -8.06 -7.23
N SER A 61 1.17 -8.11 -6.12
CA SER A 61 2.50 -7.50 -6.09
C SER A 61 3.53 -8.17 -5.20
N THR A 62 4.77 -8.28 -5.67
CA THR A 62 5.86 -8.78 -4.81
C THR A 62 6.22 -7.74 -3.75
N LYS A 63 6.29 -6.45 -4.13
CA LYS A 63 6.70 -5.37 -3.21
C LYS A 63 5.96 -4.07 -3.47
N VAL A 64 5.30 -3.55 -2.43
CA VAL A 64 4.65 -2.23 -2.43
C VAL A 64 5.30 -1.34 -1.36
N GLN A 65 5.73 -0.13 -1.77
CA GLN A 65 6.27 0.89 -0.88
C GLN A 65 5.52 2.20 -1.06
N THR A 66 4.86 2.66 0.00
CA THR A 66 4.09 3.90 -0.02
C THR A 66 4.40 4.78 1.19
N THR A 67 4.70 6.07 1.01
CA THR A 67 5.12 6.91 2.13
C THR A 67 3.92 7.45 2.93
N THR A 68 3.05 8.24 2.29
CA THR A 68 1.94 8.95 2.95
C THR A 68 0.63 8.79 2.17
N PRO A 69 0.11 7.57 2.01
CA PRO A 69 -1.21 7.40 1.41
C PRO A 69 -2.31 7.86 2.37
N GLN A 70 -3.42 8.40 1.88
CA GLN A 70 -4.62 8.47 2.72
C GLN A 70 -5.19 7.06 2.91
N ILE A 71 -5.34 6.34 1.80
CA ILE A 71 -5.89 4.98 1.76
C ILE A 71 -4.92 4.06 1.01
N GLN A 72 -4.55 2.95 1.67
CA GLN A 72 -3.80 1.85 1.06
C GLN A 72 -4.66 0.58 1.05
N LYS A 73 -4.91 0.03 -0.14
CA LYS A 73 -5.50 -1.30 -0.33
C LYS A 73 -4.49 -2.22 -1.01
N SER A 74 -4.46 -3.47 -0.59
CA SER A 74 -3.63 -4.51 -1.19
C SER A 74 -4.37 -5.84 -1.12
N GLU A 75 -4.42 -6.59 -2.22
CA GLU A 75 -5.09 -7.89 -2.22
C GLU A 75 -4.10 -9.02 -1.98
N MET A 76 -3.26 -9.34 -2.96
CA MET A 76 -2.24 -10.39 -2.90
C MET A 76 -0.83 -9.78 -2.95
N SER A 77 -0.20 -9.61 -1.79
CA SER A 77 1.15 -9.05 -1.71
C SER A 77 2.14 -9.86 -0.88
N THR A 78 3.37 -10.01 -1.39
CA THR A 78 4.44 -10.62 -0.60
C THR A 78 4.96 -9.68 0.47
N LYS A 79 5.15 -8.39 0.11
CA LYS A 79 5.67 -7.37 1.03
C LYS A 79 5.02 -6.02 0.81
N VAL A 80 4.29 -5.55 1.83
CA VAL A 80 3.75 -4.18 1.88
C VAL A 80 4.48 -3.38 2.96
N THR A 81 5.01 -2.22 2.59
CA THR A 81 5.60 -1.24 3.52
C THR A 81 4.96 0.12 3.33
N THR A 82 4.34 0.62 4.39
CA THR A 82 3.66 1.92 4.40
C THR A 82 4.06 2.71 5.63
N SER A 83 4.36 4.01 5.50
CA SER A 83 4.83 4.83 6.61
C SER A 83 3.71 5.54 7.38
N THR A 84 2.77 6.22 6.71
CA THR A 84 1.72 7.00 7.41
C THR A 84 0.35 6.90 6.73
N PRO A 85 -0.23 5.69 6.61
CA PRO A 85 -1.59 5.55 6.09
C PRO A 85 -2.62 6.02 7.13
N GLN A 86 -3.71 6.67 6.72
CA GLN A 86 -4.89 6.82 7.60
C GLN A 86 -5.66 5.49 7.69
N ILE A 87 -5.84 4.83 6.54
CA ILE A 87 -6.54 3.56 6.39
C ILE A 87 -5.65 2.58 5.65
N GLN A 88 -5.52 1.36 6.18
CA GLN A 88 -4.86 0.29 5.47
C GLN A 88 -5.68 -1.01 5.53
N LYS A 89 -5.99 -1.54 4.35
CA LYS A 89 -6.67 -2.82 4.17
C LYS A 89 -5.79 -3.79 3.41
N SER A 90 -5.74 -5.05 3.86
CA SER A 90 -5.04 -6.11 3.15
C SER A 90 -5.81 -7.41 3.22
N GLU A 91 -6.03 -8.09 2.10
CA GLU A 91 -6.75 -9.37 2.11
C GLU A 91 -5.80 -10.54 2.35
N THR A 92 -4.85 -10.76 1.46
CA THR A 92 -3.90 -11.89 1.52
C THR A 92 -2.46 -11.39 1.44
N SER A 93 -1.68 -11.56 2.51
CA SER A 93 -0.27 -11.19 2.47
C SER A 93 0.65 -12.11 3.25
N THR A 94 1.70 -12.61 2.57
CA THR A 94 2.70 -13.47 3.19
C THR A 94 3.57 -12.70 4.19
N LYS A 95 3.79 -11.39 3.99
CA LYS A 95 4.51 -10.55 4.96
C LYS A 95 4.10 -9.08 4.88
N VAL A 96 3.39 -8.59 5.88
CA VAL A 96 3.07 -7.17 6.03
C VAL A 96 4.06 -6.56 7.02
N LYS A 97 5.11 -5.90 6.52
CA LYS A 97 6.03 -5.12 7.37
C LYS A 97 5.68 -3.65 7.28
N LYS A 98 4.96 -3.14 8.27
CA LYS A 98 4.82 -1.70 8.43
C LYS A 98 5.95 -1.13 9.27
N THR A 99 6.40 0.03 8.86
CA THR A 99 7.18 0.96 9.68
C THR A 99 6.31 2.20 9.81
N SER A 100 5.12 2.03 10.38
CA SER A 100 4.17 3.12 10.55
C SER A 100 4.07 3.51 12.01
N SER A 101 3.99 4.81 12.26
CA SER A 101 3.86 5.36 13.61
C SER A 101 2.41 5.55 14.07
N THR A 102 1.39 5.62 13.18
CA THR A 102 0.00 6.02 13.58
C THR A 102 -1.14 5.79 12.54
N PRO A 103 -1.44 4.57 12.06
CA PRO A 103 -2.67 4.36 11.28
C PRO A 103 -3.92 4.36 12.16
N ASN A 104 -5.01 4.97 11.68
CA ASN A 104 -6.27 5.03 12.44
C ASN A 104 -7.02 3.69 12.35
N ILE A 105 -7.17 3.14 11.14
CA ILE A 105 -7.91 1.90 10.87
C ILE A 105 -7.01 0.89 10.15
N GLN A 106 -7.04 -0.35 10.63
CA GLN A 106 -6.40 -1.48 9.96
C GLN A 106 -7.34 -2.68 9.88
N GLU A 107 -7.46 -3.25 8.68
CA GLU A 107 -8.24 -4.47 8.45
C GLU A 107 -7.36 -5.46 7.68
N TYR A 108 -7.22 -6.67 8.22
CA TYR A 108 -6.57 -7.77 7.50
C TYR A 108 -7.34 -9.06 7.65
N ASP A 109 -7.47 -9.78 6.55
CA ASP A 109 -8.10 -11.10 6.53
C ASP A 109 -7.04 -12.17 6.86
N MET A 110 -6.16 -12.50 5.90
CA MET A 110 -5.10 -13.52 6.02
C MET A 110 -3.70 -12.93 5.95
N SER A 111 -2.93 -13.02 7.04
CA SER A 111 -1.55 -12.49 7.07
C SER A 111 -0.60 -13.32 7.94
N HIS A 112 0.58 -13.72 7.44
CA HIS A 112 1.51 -14.48 8.29
C HIS A 112 2.27 -13.61 9.30
N LYS A 113 2.59 -12.36 8.95
CA LYS A 113 3.28 -11.43 9.84
C LYS A 113 2.78 -10.02 9.64
N VAL A 114 2.34 -9.38 10.72
CA VAL A 114 1.97 -7.98 10.78
C VAL A 114 2.79 -7.29 11.88
N ALA A 115 3.60 -6.31 11.48
CA ALA A 115 4.35 -5.46 12.40
C ALA A 115 3.87 -4.01 12.29
N THR A 116 3.51 -3.39 13.41
CA THR A 116 2.96 -2.02 13.46
C THR A 116 3.43 -1.27 14.70
N ASN A 117 3.42 0.07 14.65
CA ASN A 117 3.43 0.88 15.87
C ASN A 117 2.08 1.60 15.95
N THR A 118 1.39 1.46 17.08
CA THR A 118 0.28 2.34 17.49
C THR A 118 -0.98 2.37 16.58
N PRO A 119 -1.58 1.24 16.18
CA PRO A 119 -2.91 1.29 15.57
C PRO A 119 -3.97 1.69 16.61
N LYS A 120 -4.92 2.57 16.24
CA LYS A 120 -6.09 2.90 17.09
C LYS A 120 -7.17 1.82 17.04
N ASN A 121 -7.42 1.26 15.86
CA ASN A 121 -8.46 0.24 15.66
C ASN A 121 -7.95 -0.88 14.71
N PRO A 122 -7.16 -1.84 15.24
CA PRO A 122 -6.75 -3.00 14.47
C PRO A 122 -7.84 -4.09 14.47
N LYS A 123 -8.26 -4.53 13.28
CA LYS A 123 -9.05 -5.75 13.06
C LYS A 123 -8.22 -6.73 12.25
N THR A 124 -8.13 -7.96 12.75
CA THR A 124 -7.35 -9.02 12.07
C THR A 124 -8.10 -10.33 12.26
N GLU A 125 -8.42 -11.03 11.18
CA GLU A 125 -9.18 -12.29 11.25
C GLU A 125 -8.24 -13.49 11.45
N THR A 126 -7.09 -13.55 10.76
CA THR A 126 -6.13 -14.68 10.89
C THR A 126 -4.64 -14.29 10.78
N PRO A 127 -4.06 -13.55 11.74
CA PRO A 127 -2.62 -13.34 11.78
C PRO A 127 -1.88 -14.57 12.36
N ILE A 128 -0.82 -15.06 11.70
CA ILE A 128 0.07 -16.06 12.35
C ILE A 128 0.90 -15.36 13.45
N ILE A 129 1.45 -14.17 13.18
CA ILE A 129 2.22 -13.38 14.16
C ILE A 129 1.86 -11.89 14.03
N PHE A 130 1.40 -11.30 15.14
CA PHE A 130 1.15 -9.87 15.28
C PHE A 130 2.13 -9.28 16.31
N THR A 131 2.92 -8.27 15.91
CA THR A 131 3.85 -7.57 16.81
C THR A 131 3.54 -6.08 16.81
N ASN A 132 3.28 -5.53 18.00
CA ASN A 132 3.14 -4.09 18.24
C ASN A 132 4.26 -3.63 19.18
N SER A 133 5.02 -2.60 18.82
CA SER A 133 6.18 -2.14 19.61
C SER A 133 5.81 -1.29 20.84
N ILE A 134 4.52 -1.06 21.12
CA ILE A 134 4.03 -0.43 22.37
C ILE A 134 2.89 -1.27 22.94
N PRO A 135 2.90 -1.66 24.24
CA PRO A 135 1.81 -2.38 24.86
C PRO A 135 0.54 -1.52 24.89
N GLN A 136 -0.54 -2.04 24.32
CA GLN A 136 -1.90 -1.50 24.52
C GLN A 136 -2.55 -2.33 25.65
N ILE A 137 -3.15 -1.68 26.64
CA ILE A 137 -3.98 -2.36 27.64
C ILE A 137 -5.21 -2.88 26.89
N GLN A 138 -5.26 -4.19 26.62
CA GLN A 138 -6.49 -4.85 26.19
C GLN A 138 -7.42 -4.91 27.41
N LYS A 139 -8.50 -4.11 27.38
CA LYS A 139 -9.64 -4.38 28.26
C LYS A 139 -10.41 -5.55 27.63
N PHE A 140 -10.52 -6.63 28.40
CA PHE A 140 -11.31 -7.83 28.08
C PHE A 140 -12.79 -7.52 27.94
#